data_AF-A0A1Y1KUN2-F1
#
_entry.id   AF-A0A1Y1KUN2-F1
#
_cell.length_a   1.000
_cell.length_b   1.000
_cell.length_c   1.000
_cell.angle_alpha   90.00
_cell.angle_beta   90.00
_cell.angle_gamma   90.00
#
_symmetry.space_group_name_H-M   'P 1'
#
loop_
_entity.id
_entity.type
_entity.pdbx_description
1 polymer ?
#
loop_
_entity_poly.entity_id
_entity_poly.type
_entity_poly.pdbx_seq_one_letter_code
_entity_poly.pdbx_strand_id
1 'polypeptide(L)'
;ARVDQNTNTFYTYGNCKIRCKVEVVIKYCNCVPVFSNIMHHNKGHLRQCRLTDVPCVSKYNNIFYDGSHVNACSCLSNCWYATYKLEISNGKLLRNDRTDYLLPPNYKNVSLLFVFFGRMFSESQMATVVNTWEELSGLYGGLLSLFAGFSCGVLLELIQTVVELIEEKSFKDAMGTSKRNKRKRSSKKRAKLTRKENRW
;
A
#
# COMPACT_ATOMS: atom_id res chain seq x y z
N ALA A 1 3.77 -8.90 -5.51
CA ALA A 1 3.89 -8.13 -6.78
C ALA A 1 2.76 -8.56 -7.71
N ARG A 2 1.93 -7.63 -8.20
CA ARG A 2 0.87 -7.95 -9.16
C ARG A 2 1.50 -7.95 -10.55
N VAL A 3 1.59 -9.12 -11.17
CA VAL A 3 2.12 -9.29 -12.52
C VAL A 3 0.97 -9.02 -13.48
N ASP A 4 1.04 -7.91 -14.21
CA ASP A 4 0.14 -7.69 -15.34
C ASP A 4 0.51 -8.69 -16.45
N GLN A 5 -0.46 -9.49 -16.87
CA GLN A 5 -0.30 -10.71 -17.68
C GLN A 5 0.03 -10.49 -19.15
N ASN A 6 0.95 -9.59 -19.54
CA ASN A 6 1.54 -9.73 -20.87
C ASN A 6 2.91 -9.07 -20.98
N THR A 7 3.90 -9.93 -21.24
CA THR A 7 5.33 -9.67 -21.38
C THR A 7 6.07 -9.43 -20.07
N ASN A 8 7.24 -10.04 -19.98
CA ASN A 8 8.10 -10.17 -18.81
C ASN A 8 8.72 -8.83 -18.39
N THR A 9 7.91 -7.86 -17.98
CA THR A 9 8.39 -6.54 -17.57
C THR A 9 7.86 -6.20 -16.19
N PHE A 10 8.78 -6.12 -15.22
CA PHE A 10 8.49 -5.66 -13.88
C PHE A 10 7.81 -4.28 -13.91
N TYR A 11 6.86 -4.08 -13.00
CA TYR A 11 6.26 -2.77 -12.81
C TYR A 11 7.35 -1.74 -12.50
N THR A 12 7.38 -0.67 -13.30
CA THR A 12 8.15 0.52 -12.97
C THR A 12 7.25 1.74 -13.11
N TYR A 13 7.50 2.76 -12.29
CA TYR A 13 6.81 4.05 -12.38
C TYR A 13 6.90 4.65 -13.78
N GLY A 14 8.05 4.51 -14.45
CA GLY A 14 8.24 4.89 -15.85
C GLY A 14 7.32 4.13 -16.80
N ASN A 15 7.26 2.80 -16.69
CA ASN A 15 6.40 1.96 -17.52
C ASN A 15 4.91 2.28 -17.30
N CYS A 16 4.50 2.52 -16.05
CA CYS A 16 3.13 2.92 -15.72
C CYS A 16 2.77 4.25 -16.38
N LYS A 17 3.66 5.26 -16.30
CA LYS A 17 3.44 6.55 -16.97
C LYS A 17 3.36 6.42 -18.48
N ILE A 18 4.25 5.64 -19.10
CA ILE A 18 4.24 5.41 -20.55
C ILE A 18 2.94 4.71 -20.97
N ARG A 19 2.53 3.68 -20.22
CA ARG A 19 1.26 2.97 -20.45
C ARG A 19 0.07 3.91 -20.37
N CYS A 20 -0.01 4.73 -19.33
CA CYS A 20 -1.09 5.70 -19.19
C CYS A 20 -1.12 6.71 -20.35
N LYS A 21 0.06 7.20 -20.77
CA LYS A 21 0.17 8.08 -21.96
C LYS A 21 -0.38 7.42 -23.21
N VAL A 22 0.00 6.18 -23.45
CA VAL A 22 -0.46 5.41 -24.62
C VAL A 22 -1.97 5.18 -24.55
N GLU A 23 -2.53 4.86 -23.37
CA GLU A 23 -3.97 4.65 -23.19
C GLU A 23 -4.80 5.92 -23.48
N VAL A 24 -4.30 7.09 -23.08
CA VAL A 24 -4.93 8.38 -23.41
C VAL A 24 -4.88 8.66 -24.90
N VAL A 25 -3.73 8.45 -25.56
CA VAL A 25 -3.61 8.66 -27.01
C VAL A 25 -4.52 7.70 -27.78
N ILE A 26 -4.62 6.44 -27.36
CA ILE A 26 -5.56 5.48 -27.94
C ILE A 26 -7.01 5.98 -27.76
N LYS A 27 -7.37 6.49 -26.57
CA LYS A 27 -8.74 6.94 -26.27
C LYS A 27 -9.17 8.17 -27.10
N TYR A 28 -8.27 9.13 -27.31
CA TYR A 28 -8.61 10.40 -27.95
C TYR A 28 -8.24 10.47 -29.44
N CYS A 29 -7.17 9.80 -29.85
CA CYS A 29 -6.65 9.84 -31.23
C CYS A 29 -6.80 8.51 -31.98
N ASN A 30 -7.30 7.43 -31.33
CA ASN A 30 -7.54 6.12 -31.93
C ASN A 30 -6.34 5.55 -32.72
N CYS A 31 -5.12 5.83 -32.26
CA CYS A 31 -3.89 5.34 -32.88
C CYS A 31 -2.85 4.99 -31.81
N VAL A 32 -1.92 4.10 -32.16
CA VAL A 32 -0.82 3.68 -31.28
C VAL A 32 0.47 4.40 -31.67
N PRO A 33 1.14 5.13 -30.75
CA PRO A 33 2.41 5.78 -31.04
C PRO A 33 3.50 4.80 -31.49
N VAL A 34 4.41 5.28 -32.35
CA VAL A 34 5.48 4.43 -32.92
C VAL A 34 6.41 3.86 -31.86
N PHE A 35 6.70 4.63 -30.81
CA PHE A 35 7.56 4.21 -29.71
C PHE A 35 6.92 3.13 -28.81
N SER A 36 5.62 2.90 -28.90
CA SER A 36 4.89 1.94 -28.08
C SER A 36 4.51 0.71 -28.90
N ASN A 37 5.50 -0.08 -29.31
CA ASN A 37 5.28 -1.38 -29.96
C ASN A 37 4.62 -2.42 -29.03
N ILE A 38 4.64 -2.20 -27.71
CA ILE A 38 4.19 -3.15 -26.68
C ILE A 38 2.66 -3.28 -26.59
N MET A 39 1.92 -2.22 -26.93
CA MET A 39 0.45 -2.18 -26.77
C MET A 39 -0.32 -2.73 -27.99
N HIS A 40 0.39 -3.12 -29.05
CA HIS A 40 -0.23 -3.54 -30.32
C HIS A 40 -0.96 -4.88 -30.24
N HIS A 41 -0.66 -5.73 -29.25
CA HIS A 41 -1.14 -7.12 -29.24
C HIS A 41 -2.51 -7.34 -28.58
N ASN A 42 -2.96 -6.48 -27.66
CA ASN A 42 -4.14 -6.75 -26.84
C ASN A 42 -5.39 -5.91 -27.15
N LYS A 43 -5.30 -4.90 -28.03
CA LYS A 43 -6.43 -4.01 -28.37
C LYS A 43 -6.71 -3.96 -29.88
N GLY A 44 -6.93 -5.12 -30.50
CA GLY A 44 -7.43 -5.21 -31.88
C GLY A 44 -6.63 -4.44 -32.92
N HIS A 45 -7.20 -4.28 -34.12
CA HIS A 45 -6.61 -3.64 -35.30
C HIS A 45 -6.38 -2.11 -35.17
N LEU A 46 -5.88 -1.61 -34.04
CA LEU A 46 -5.48 -0.21 -33.92
C LEU A 46 -4.27 0.05 -34.83
N ARG A 47 -4.41 1.05 -35.71
CA ARG A 47 -3.32 1.47 -36.60
C ARG A 47 -2.25 2.24 -35.82
N GLN A 48 -1.01 2.15 -36.29
CA GLN A 48 0.06 3.02 -35.80
C GLN A 48 -0.25 4.48 -36.19
N CYS A 49 0.06 5.42 -35.29
CA CYS A 49 -0.11 6.85 -35.56
C CYS A 49 0.78 7.27 -36.74
N ARG A 50 0.20 8.03 -37.67
CA ARG A 50 0.91 8.63 -38.82
C ARG A 50 1.28 10.08 -38.51
N LEU A 51 2.08 10.69 -39.38
CA LEU A 51 2.42 12.13 -39.28
C LEU A 51 1.17 13.04 -39.26
N THR A 52 0.07 12.60 -39.88
CA THR A 52 -1.23 13.31 -39.86
C THR A 52 -1.87 13.37 -38.47
N ASP A 53 -1.53 12.44 -37.56
CA ASP A 53 -2.12 12.35 -36.22
C ASP A 53 -1.29 13.10 -35.17
N VAL A 54 -0.09 13.58 -35.54
CA VAL A 54 0.80 14.35 -34.66
C VAL A 54 0.11 15.56 -34.02
N PRO A 55 -0.74 16.34 -34.70
CA PRO A 55 -1.46 17.45 -34.08
C PRO A 55 -2.39 16.99 -32.95
N CYS A 56 -3.07 15.84 -33.14
CA CYS A 56 -3.93 15.25 -32.12
C CYS A 56 -3.11 14.82 -30.90
N VAL A 57 -2.02 14.07 -31.13
CA VAL A 57 -1.13 13.60 -30.05
C VAL A 57 -0.53 14.78 -29.29
N SER A 58 -0.07 15.82 -30.00
CA SER A 58 0.52 17.02 -29.41
C SER A 58 -0.47 17.79 -28.53
N LYS A 59 -1.73 17.93 -28.97
CA LYS A 59 -2.80 18.57 -28.20
C LYS A 59 -3.01 17.92 -26.83
N TYR A 60 -3.00 16.59 -26.78
CA TYR A 60 -3.17 15.82 -25.54
C TYR A 60 -1.84 15.54 -24.82
N ASN A 61 -0.69 15.90 -25.39
CA ASN A 61 0.60 15.76 -24.71
C ASN A 61 0.73 16.75 -23.56
N ASN A 62 0.21 17.97 -23.72
CA ASN A 62 0.24 19.02 -22.70
C ASN A 62 -0.50 18.63 -21.41
N ILE A 63 -1.49 17.74 -21.49
CA ILE A 63 -2.19 17.15 -20.33
C ILE A 63 -1.23 16.43 -19.38
N PHE A 64 -0.08 15.96 -19.87
CA PHE A 64 0.93 15.27 -19.06
C PHE A 64 2.02 16.18 -18.49
N TYR A 65 2.17 17.40 -19.00
CA TYR A 65 3.18 18.38 -18.56
C TYR A 65 2.59 19.43 -17.64
N ASP A 66 1.33 19.79 -17.87
CA ASP A 66 0.60 20.70 -17.01
C ASP A 66 0.11 19.91 -15.81
N GLY A 67 0.72 20.15 -14.64
CA GLY A 67 0.46 19.45 -13.37
C GLY A 67 -0.96 19.63 -12.82
N SER A 68 -1.91 20.08 -13.65
CA SER A 68 -3.32 20.29 -13.38
C SER A 68 -4.17 19.02 -13.60
N HIS A 69 -3.64 17.98 -14.27
CA HIS A 69 -4.29 16.67 -14.42
C HIS A 69 -3.59 15.55 -13.64
N VAL A 70 -3.21 15.84 -12.38
CA VAL A 70 -2.61 14.89 -11.42
C VAL A 70 -3.40 13.58 -11.25
N ASN A 71 -4.68 13.58 -11.66
CA ASN A 71 -5.58 12.43 -11.50
C ASN A 71 -5.77 11.57 -12.75
N ALA A 72 -5.15 11.89 -13.89
CA ALA A 72 -5.32 11.06 -15.09
C ALA A 72 -4.61 9.69 -14.97
N CYS A 73 -3.53 9.61 -14.17
CA CYS A 73 -2.71 8.41 -14.02
C CYS A 73 -2.34 8.18 -12.54
N SER A 74 -3.02 7.27 -11.84
CA SER A 74 -2.69 6.87 -10.47
C SER A 74 -1.55 5.85 -10.43
N CYS A 75 -0.35 6.24 -10.88
CA CYS A 75 0.84 5.38 -10.83
C CYS A 75 1.51 5.43 -9.45
N LEU A 76 1.67 4.27 -8.81
CA LEU A 76 2.43 4.13 -7.57
C LEU A 76 3.93 4.24 -7.85
N SER A 77 4.67 4.85 -6.93
CA SER A 77 6.14 4.82 -6.96
C SER A 77 6.66 3.39 -6.84
N ASN A 78 7.87 3.16 -7.33
CA ASN A 78 8.54 1.88 -7.14
C ASN A 78 9.01 1.76 -5.69
N CYS A 79 8.83 0.58 -5.08
CA CYS A 79 9.40 0.27 -3.77
C CYS A 79 10.94 0.11 -3.85
N TRP A 80 11.43 -0.42 -4.98
CA TRP A 80 12.85 -0.58 -5.24
C TRP A 80 13.22 0.15 -6.53
N TYR A 81 14.17 1.08 -6.44
CA TYR A 81 14.69 1.83 -7.57
C TYR A 81 16.15 2.23 -7.32
N ALA A 82 16.93 2.33 -8.40
CA ALA A 82 18.29 2.83 -8.36
C ALA A 82 18.35 4.23 -8.99
N THR A 83 18.91 5.20 -8.28
CA THR A 83 19.17 6.55 -8.79
C THR A 83 20.65 6.77 -9.01
N TYR A 84 21.02 7.25 -10.20
CA TYR A 84 22.40 7.61 -10.52
C TYR A 84 22.53 9.14 -10.48
N LYS A 85 23.40 9.64 -9.59
CA LYS A 85 23.80 11.04 -9.61
C LYS A 85 24.83 11.24 -10.73
N LEU A 86 24.54 12.16 -11.64
CA LEU A 86 25.39 12.44 -12.80
C LEU A 86 26.27 13.66 -12.52
N GLU A 87 27.57 13.51 -12.75
CA GLU A 87 28.53 14.61 -12.79
C GLU A 87 29.12 14.62 -14.21
N ILE A 88 28.90 15.73 -14.93
CA ILE A 88 29.26 15.84 -16.35
C ILE A 88 30.46 16.79 -16.44
N SER A 89 31.54 16.31 -17.04
CA SER A 89 32.71 17.13 -17.38
C SER A 89 32.95 17.06 -18.88
N ASN A 90 33.23 18.21 -19.48
CA ASN A 90 33.46 18.35 -20.91
C ASN A 90 34.84 18.94 -21.14
N GLY A 91 35.59 18.38 -22.09
CA GLY A 91 36.92 18.85 -22.48
C GLY A 91 37.03 18.96 -24.00
N LYS A 92 37.92 19.86 -24.47
CA LYS A 92 38.27 19.89 -25.90
C LYS A 92 39.12 18.67 -26.22
N LEU A 93 38.78 17.97 -27.30
CA LEU A 93 39.60 16.88 -27.83
C LEU A 93 40.88 17.49 -28.43
N LEU A 94 42.01 17.25 -27.76
CA LEU A 94 43.34 17.63 -28.23
C LEU A 94 44.00 16.37 -28.80
N ARG A 95 44.43 16.44 -30.06
CA ARG A 95 45.11 15.32 -30.72
C ARG A 95 46.51 15.16 -30.14
N ASN A 96 46.84 13.95 -29.71
CA ASN A 96 48.19 13.57 -29.33
C ASN A 96 48.68 12.46 -30.27
N ASP A 97 49.65 12.77 -31.13
CA ASP A 97 50.14 11.88 -32.20
C ASP A 97 50.74 10.56 -31.68
N ARG A 98 50.94 10.39 -30.37
CA ARG A 98 51.49 9.17 -29.76
C ARG A 98 50.45 8.17 -29.28
N THR A 99 49.19 8.56 -29.09
CA THR A 99 48.16 7.70 -28.44
C THR A 99 46.84 7.58 -29.21
N ASP A 100 46.64 8.38 -30.27
CA ASP A 100 45.35 8.52 -30.95
C ASP A 100 45.15 7.65 -32.21
N TYR A 101 45.62 6.40 -32.19
CA TYR A 101 45.41 5.47 -33.32
C TYR A 101 43.94 5.09 -33.56
N LEU A 102 43.07 5.30 -32.56
CA LEU A 102 41.63 4.99 -32.62
C LEU A 102 40.77 6.15 -33.15
N LEU A 103 41.34 7.35 -33.36
CA LEU A 103 40.58 8.49 -33.85
C LEU A 103 40.65 8.63 -35.38
N PRO A 104 39.53 8.94 -36.05
CA PRO A 104 39.54 9.24 -37.48
C PRO A 104 40.49 10.42 -37.79
N PRO A 105 41.14 10.43 -38.97
CA PRO A 105 42.08 11.50 -39.35
C PRO A 105 41.44 12.90 -39.44
N ASN A 106 40.10 12.98 -39.46
CA ASN A 106 39.34 14.22 -39.56
C ASN A 106 38.29 14.29 -38.42
N TYR A 107 38.53 15.12 -37.40
CA TYR A 107 37.79 15.14 -36.12
C TYR A 107 36.61 16.12 -36.07
N LYS A 108 36.12 16.63 -37.23
CA LYS A 108 35.15 17.73 -37.26
C LYS A 108 33.75 17.42 -36.73
N ASN A 109 33.38 16.16 -36.51
CA ASN A 109 32.06 15.73 -35.99
C ASN A 109 32.19 14.55 -35.02
N VAL A 110 33.24 14.52 -34.21
CA VAL A 110 33.50 13.42 -33.27
C VAL A 110 33.41 13.92 -31.84
N SER A 111 32.63 13.21 -31.02
CA SER A 111 32.55 13.41 -29.57
C SER A 111 32.91 12.12 -28.87
N LEU A 112 33.83 12.17 -27.92
CA LEU A 112 34.11 11.04 -27.04
C LEU A 112 33.30 11.18 -25.77
N LEU A 113 32.54 10.14 -25.43
CA LEU A 113 31.79 10.04 -24.20
C LEU A 113 32.37 8.90 -23.36
N PHE A 114 32.91 9.24 -22.20
CA PHE A 114 33.36 8.26 -21.22
C PHE A 114 32.32 8.17 -20.11
N VAL A 115 31.70 7.01 -19.96
CA VAL A 115 30.76 6.72 -18.87
C VAL A 115 31.45 5.78 -17.89
N PHE A 116 31.74 6.29 -16.71
CA PHE A 116 32.37 5.53 -15.63
C PHE A 116 31.74 5.87 -14.29
N PHE A 117 31.85 4.95 -13.33
CA PHE A 117 31.43 5.22 -11.96
C PHE A 117 32.50 6.06 -11.26
N GLY A 118 32.15 7.27 -10.85
CA GLY A 118 33.07 8.16 -10.12
C GLY A 118 33.42 7.66 -8.71
N ARG A 119 32.62 6.75 -8.15
CA ARG A 119 32.84 6.10 -6.85
C ARG A 119 32.71 4.60 -7.01
N MET A 120 33.53 3.83 -6.27
CA MET A 120 33.50 2.36 -6.32
C MET A 120 32.38 1.73 -5.46
N PHE A 121 31.67 2.52 -4.65
CA PHE A 121 30.60 2.04 -3.77
C PHE A 121 29.24 2.63 -4.17
N SER A 122 28.17 1.86 -3.90
CA SER A 122 26.79 2.29 -4.08
C SER A 122 26.19 2.62 -2.71
N GLU A 123 25.57 3.79 -2.60
CA GLU A 123 24.80 4.17 -1.41
C GLU A 123 23.40 3.55 -1.52
N SER A 124 22.99 2.78 -0.50
CA SER A 124 21.66 2.20 -0.42
C SER A 124 20.90 2.83 0.74
N GLN A 125 19.68 3.27 0.47
CA GLN A 125 18.77 3.82 1.46
C GLN A 125 17.55 2.90 1.53
N MET A 126 17.26 2.39 2.74
CA MET A 126 16.11 1.51 2.98
C MET A 126 15.26 2.11 4.09
N ALA A 127 13.95 2.15 3.87
CA ALA A 127 13.00 2.50 4.91
C ALA A 127 12.65 1.24 5.70
N THR A 128 12.98 1.23 6.99
CA THR A 128 12.57 0.16 7.91
C THR A 128 11.35 0.62 8.70
N VAL A 129 10.51 -0.35 9.09
CA VAL A 129 9.37 -0.07 9.97
C VAL A 129 9.91 0.11 11.38
N VAL A 130 9.64 1.27 11.98
CA VAL A 130 9.96 1.56 13.39
C VAL A 130 8.72 1.26 14.23
N ASN A 131 8.89 0.64 15.40
CA ASN A 131 7.80 0.21 16.30
C ASN A 131 6.95 -0.89 15.69
N THR A 132 7.55 -2.05 15.49
CA THR A 132 6.77 -3.26 15.19
C THR A 132 5.83 -3.58 16.36
N TRP A 133 4.76 -4.33 16.08
CA TRP A 133 3.83 -4.75 17.14
C TRP A 133 4.54 -5.59 18.22
N GLU A 134 5.62 -6.27 17.86
CA GLU A 134 6.47 -7.06 18.75
C GLU A 134 7.26 -6.15 19.70
N GLU A 135 7.89 -5.10 19.16
CA GLU A 135 8.59 -4.07 19.96
C GLU A 135 7.62 -3.34 20.90
N LEU A 136 6.44 -2.97 20.40
CA LEU A 136 5.38 -2.33 21.19
C LEU A 136 4.90 -3.25 22.31
N SER A 137 4.60 -4.51 22.01
CA SER A 137 4.11 -5.47 23.00
C SER A 137 5.17 -5.79 24.05
N GLY A 138 6.44 -5.87 23.65
CA GLY A 138 7.57 -6.04 24.56
C GLY A 138 7.74 -4.87 25.53
N LEU A 139 7.66 -3.63 25.01
CA LEU A 139 7.79 -2.43 25.84
C LEU A 139 6.64 -2.29 26.84
N TYR A 140 5.40 -2.41 26.38
CA TYR A 140 4.22 -2.31 27.26
C TYR A 140 4.13 -3.50 28.21
N GLY A 141 4.42 -4.72 27.75
CA GLY A 141 4.45 -5.91 28.60
C GLY A 141 5.52 -5.81 29.70
N GLY A 142 6.70 -5.28 29.37
CA GLY A 142 7.76 -5.03 30.35
C GLY A 142 7.35 -3.99 31.40
N LEU A 143 6.76 -2.88 30.99
CA LEU A 143 6.26 -1.83 31.90
C LEU A 143 5.15 -2.35 32.83
N LEU A 144 4.17 -3.08 32.28
CA LEU A 144 3.05 -3.64 33.06
C LEU A 144 3.52 -4.70 34.06
N SER A 145 4.49 -5.54 33.66
CA SER A 145 5.08 -6.53 34.56
C SER A 145 5.90 -5.88 35.69
N LEU A 146 6.59 -4.77 35.42
CA LEU A 146 7.43 -4.10 36.41
C LEU A 146 6.61 -3.33 37.45
N PHE A 147 5.62 -2.57 37.02
CA PHE A 147 4.85 -1.70 37.92
C PHE A 147 3.65 -2.39 38.58
N ALA A 148 2.97 -3.30 37.87
CA ALA A 148 1.75 -3.94 38.35
C ALA A 148 1.91 -5.44 38.64
N GLY A 149 3.06 -6.04 38.31
CA GLY A 149 3.23 -7.50 38.38
C GLY A 149 2.28 -8.25 37.44
N PHE A 150 1.69 -7.55 36.47
CA PHE A 150 0.61 -8.06 35.65
C PHE A 150 1.16 -8.86 34.48
N SER A 151 0.80 -10.14 34.42
CA SER A 151 1.17 -11.05 33.34
C SER A 151 -0.09 -11.67 32.72
N CYS A 152 0.09 -12.33 31.56
CA CYS A 152 -1.00 -13.06 30.91
C CYS A 152 -1.61 -14.14 31.83
N GLY A 153 -0.81 -14.72 32.74
CA GLY A 153 -1.31 -15.68 33.73
C GLY A 153 -2.29 -15.04 34.72
N VAL A 154 -1.94 -13.88 35.28
CA VAL A 154 -2.80 -13.13 36.22
C VAL A 154 -4.09 -12.67 35.55
N LEU A 155 -4.02 -12.32 34.26
CA LEU A 155 -5.21 -12.00 33.46
C LEU A 155 -6.19 -13.15 33.37
N LEU A 156 -5.71 -14.38 33.11
CA LEU A 156 -6.57 -15.56 33.01
C LEU A 156 -7.22 -15.89 34.36
N GLU A 157 -6.47 -15.80 35.45
CA GLU A 157 -7.00 -15.99 36.81
C GLU A 157 -8.08 -14.96 37.15
N LEU A 158 -7.87 -13.70 36.80
CA LEU A 158 -8.88 -12.64 36.99
C LEU A 158 -10.14 -12.91 36.16
N ILE A 159 -9.99 -13.32 34.90
CA ILE A 159 -11.13 -13.65 34.03
C ILE A 159 -11.93 -14.81 34.62
N GLN A 160 -11.25 -15.89 35.03
CA GLN A 160 -11.91 -17.04 35.64
C GLN A 160 -12.68 -16.65 36.92
N THR A 161 -12.04 -15.85 37.78
CA THR A 161 -12.67 -15.35 39.01
C THR A 161 -13.90 -14.48 38.71
N VAL A 162 -13.82 -13.62 37.70
CA VAL A 162 -14.95 -12.78 37.28
C VAL A 162 -16.10 -13.61 36.72
N VAL A 163 -15.84 -14.65 35.92
CA VAL A 163 -16.86 -15.56 35.39
C VAL A 163 -17.60 -16.26 36.53
N GLU A 164 -16.88 -16.81 37.50
CA GLU A 164 -17.47 -17.46 38.68
C GLU A 164 -18.32 -16.48 39.51
N LEU A 165 -17.88 -15.23 39.67
CA LEU A 165 -18.64 -14.18 40.35
C LEU A 165 -19.92 -13.79 39.62
N ILE A 166 -19.92 -13.84 38.28
CA ILE A 166 -21.11 -13.58 37.45
C ILE A 166 -22.12 -14.72 37.62
N GLU A 167 -21.67 -15.97 37.64
CA GLU A 167 -22.52 -17.14 37.87
C GLU A 167 -23.17 -17.11 39.26
N GLU A 168 -22.42 -16.76 40.30
CA GLU A 168 -22.97 -16.60 41.64
C GLU A 168 -24.03 -15.51 41.74
N LYS A 169 -23.83 -14.36 41.08
CA LYS A 169 -24.84 -13.30 41.03
C LYS A 169 -26.10 -13.77 40.30
N SER A 170 -25.93 -14.44 39.16
CA SER A 170 -27.02 -15.01 38.38
C SER A 170 -27.85 -16.03 39.21
N PHE A 171 -27.17 -16.87 40.01
CA PHE A 171 -27.81 -17.83 40.90
C PHE A 171 -28.55 -17.17 42.09
N LYS A 172 -27.96 -16.12 42.69
CA LYS A 172 -28.60 -15.34 43.77
C LYS A 172 -29.84 -14.58 43.27
N ASP A 173 -29.80 -14.05 42.05
CA ASP A 173 -30.94 -13.37 41.42
C ASP A 173 -32.08 -14.34 41.06
N ALA A 174 -31.76 -15.55 40.61
CA ALA A 174 -32.73 -16.63 40.39
C ALA A 174 -33.40 -17.11 41.70
N MET A 175 -32.64 -17.18 42.80
CA MET A 175 -33.20 -17.53 44.12
C MET A 175 -34.06 -16.41 44.72
N GLY A 176 -33.70 -15.14 44.50
CA GLY A 176 -34.48 -13.97 44.95
C GLY A 176 -35.86 -13.87 44.30
N THR A 177 -35.95 -14.13 42.99
CA THR A 177 -37.22 -14.17 42.24
C THR A 177 -38.11 -15.35 42.64
N SER A 178 -37.52 -16.53 42.89
CA SER A 178 -38.24 -17.72 43.36
C SER A 178 -38.93 -17.51 44.73
N LYS A 179 -38.24 -16.88 45.70
CA LYS A 179 -38.82 -16.53 47.01
C LYS A 179 -39.95 -15.50 46.89
N ARG A 180 -39.82 -14.50 46.00
CA ARG A 180 -40.85 -13.48 45.75
C ARG A 180 -42.13 -14.07 45.13
N ASN A 181 -42.00 -15.08 44.28
CA ASN A 181 -43.14 -15.78 43.65
C ASN A 181 -43.86 -16.73 44.63
N LYS A 182 -43.12 -17.43 45.51
CA LYS A 182 -43.73 -18.26 46.58
C LYS A 182 -44.53 -17.43 47.60
N ARG A 183 -44.04 -16.25 47.99
CA ARG A 183 -44.78 -15.32 48.88
C ARG A 183 -46.09 -14.83 48.26
N LYS A 184 -46.10 -14.49 46.96
CA LYS A 184 -47.32 -14.09 46.23
C LYS A 184 -48.37 -15.20 46.13
N ARG A 185 -47.95 -16.47 46.00
CA ARG A 185 -48.87 -17.63 45.99
C ARG A 185 -49.48 -17.94 47.36
N SER A 186 -48.70 -17.78 48.44
CA SER A 186 -49.20 -17.94 49.83
C SER A 186 -50.25 -16.88 50.19
N SER A 187 -50.00 -15.61 49.85
CA SER A 187 -50.96 -14.51 50.08
C SER A 187 -52.27 -14.68 49.28
N LYS A 188 -52.20 -15.15 48.03
CA LYS A 188 -53.39 -15.47 47.22
C LYS A 188 -54.20 -16.67 47.74
N LYS A 189 -53.56 -17.65 48.39
CA LYS A 189 -54.27 -18.78 49.02
C LYS A 189 -55.01 -18.33 50.29
N ARG A 190 -54.41 -17.46 51.11
CA ARG A 190 -55.08 -16.87 52.29
C ARG A 190 -56.29 -16.02 51.90
N ALA A 191 -56.18 -15.20 50.84
CA ALA A 191 -57.30 -14.40 50.34
C ALA A 191 -58.45 -15.23 49.70
N LYS A 192 -58.18 -16.47 49.28
CA LYS A 192 -59.22 -17.39 48.78
C LYS A 192 -59.90 -18.17 49.90
N LEU A 193 -59.21 -18.43 51.01
CA LEU A 193 -59.79 -19.12 52.18
C LEU A 193 -60.76 -18.21 52.94
N THR A 194 -60.39 -16.95 53.17
CA THR A 194 -61.28 -15.95 53.81
C THR A 194 -62.53 -15.64 53.00
N ARG A 195 -62.50 -15.83 51.68
CA ARG A 195 -63.67 -15.64 50.79
C ARG A 195 -64.64 -16.83 50.75
N LYS A 196 -64.22 -18.00 51.25
CA LYS A 196 -65.05 -19.21 51.38
C LYS A 196 -65.74 -19.28 52.74
N GLU A 197 -65.17 -18.64 53.76
CA GLU A 197 -65.70 -18.62 55.13
C GLU A 197 -66.87 -17.64 55.29
N ASN A 198 -66.98 -16.61 54.45
CA ASN A 198 -68.11 -15.67 54.41
C ASN A 198 -69.26 -16.14 53.49
N ARG A 199 -69.38 -17.44 53.23
CA ARG A 199 -70.39 -18.03 52.33
C ARG A 199 -71.08 -19.22 53.00
N TRP A 200 -71.50 -19.00 54.25
CA TRP A 200 -72.46 -19.77 55.03
C TRP A 200 -73.31 -18.78 55.81
#